data_AF-A0A520CLQ3-F1
#
_entry.id   AF-A0A520CLQ3-F1
#
_cell.length_a   1.000
_cell.length_b   1.000
_cell.length_c   1.000
_cell.angle_alpha   90.00
_cell.angle_beta   90.00
_cell.angle_gamma   90.00
#
_symmetry.space_group_name_H-M   'P 1'
#
loop_
_entity.id
_entity.type
_entity.pdbx_description
1 polymer ?
#
loop_
_entity_poly.entity_id
_entity_poly.type
_entity_poly.pdbx_seq_one_letter_code
_entity_poly.pdbx_strand_id
1 'polypeptide(L)'
;MKINHLLLSIIIATLFLSSCSTPSYFIPAAAGNDVSYLPKPMESDSVKVKNYIIASIGGLLLPYSSGDVNMGFLNYSRAHTLKNINIAYGAFGFAGATNYDRDYSNKENPIPEFDGKSVYGGGFRTSIGYYDNAGNAEFRILSWENALSFENGNYASFRKRMRNLNDPNIISSTKTTLFTTGGATEIIWHGKRNYNNHFAFRLFYGITPGLNSSLRTQYDLDVNGGAFDFAFYFKLNKFFGIINTGANKGGTSKLSLGYSF
;
A
#
# COMPACT_ATOMS: atom_id res chain seq x y z
N MET A 1 23.24 2.45 45.06
CA MET A 1 23.62 3.43 44.01
C MET A 1 22.39 4.25 43.64
N LYS A 2 22.37 5.55 43.97
CA LYS A 2 21.27 6.46 43.58
C LYS A 2 21.55 6.94 42.16
N ILE A 3 20.89 6.36 41.16
CA ILE A 3 20.92 6.87 39.80
C ILE A 3 20.19 8.21 39.82
N ASN A 4 20.92 9.31 39.57
CA ASN A 4 20.39 10.67 39.58
C ASN A 4 19.26 10.77 38.54
N HIS A 5 18.02 10.93 39.01
CA HIS A 5 16.84 11.13 38.16
C HIS A 5 17.03 12.27 37.15
N LEU A 6 17.84 13.28 37.50
CA LEU A 6 18.23 14.40 36.61
C LEU A 6 18.95 13.93 35.34
N LEU A 7 19.79 12.91 35.42
CA LEU A 7 20.55 12.38 34.29
C LEU A 7 19.64 11.60 33.33
N LEU A 8 18.64 10.91 33.88
CA LEU A 8 17.60 10.23 33.09
C LEU A 8 16.70 11.24 32.37
N SER A 9 16.35 12.36 33.02
CA SER A 9 15.58 13.45 32.41
C SER A 9 16.33 14.12 31.26
N ILE A 10 17.64 14.33 31.40
CA ILE A 10 18.49 14.94 30.36
C ILE A 10 18.64 13.99 29.17
N ILE A 11 18.83 12.68 29.40
CA ILE A 11 18.89 11.68 28.31
C ILE A 11 17.57 11.62 27.54
N ILE A 12 16.44 11.64 28.24
CA ILE A 12 15.10 11.68 27.62
C ILE A 12 14.91 12.98 26.84
N ALA A 13 15.33 14.13 27.36
CA ALA A 13 15.27 15.41 26.64
C ALA A 13 16.17 15.44 25.39
N THR A 14 17.35 14.83 25.43
CA THR A 14 18.25 14.74 24.27
C THR A 14 17.74 13.80 23.18
N LEU A 15 16.90 12.81 23.52
CA LEU A 15 16.21 11.97 22.53
C LEU A 15 15.16 12.76 21.72
N PHE A 16 14.73 13.93 22.19
CA PHE A 16 13.81 14.83 21.48
C PHE A 16 14.51 15.99 20.74
N LEU A 17 15.83 16.12 20.86
CA LEU A 17 16.61 17.23 20.27
C LEU A 17 17.37 16.87 18.99
N SER A 18 17.13 15.71 18.38
CA SER A 18 17.67 15.44 17.05
C SER A 18 16.91 16.22 15.98
N SER A 19 17.24 17.51 15.84
CA SER A 19 17.02 18.28 14.62
C SER A 19 17.96 17.77 13.53
N CYS A 20 17.69 16.56 13.04
CA CYS A 20 18.27 16.13 11.78
C CYS A 20 17.43 16.75 10.67
N SER A 21 18.06 17.55 9.80
CA SER A 21 17.46 17.95 8.53
C SER A 21 17.07 16.67 7.79
N THR A 22 15.78 16.38 7.70
CA THR A 22 15.30 15.18 7.03
C THR A 22 15.12 15.47 5.54
N PRO A 23 15.66 14.63 4.64
CA PRO A 23 15.56 14.88 3.22
C PRO A 23 14.10 14.78 2.76
N SER A 24 13.74 15.62 1.79
CA SER A 24 12.46 15.50 1.08
C SER A 24 12.45 14.23 0.24
N TYR A 25 11.40 13.43 0.39
CA TYR A 25 11.28 12.07 -0.14
C TYR A 25 10.10 11.94 -1.09
N PHE A 26 10.36 11.60 -2.35
CA PHE A 26 9.33 11.47 -3.38
C PHE A 26 9.40 10.12 -4.09
N ILE A 27 8.41 9.28 -3.80
CA ILE A 27 8.24 7.94 -4.36
C ILE A 27 7.03 7.88 -5.28
N PRO A 28 6.93 6.88 -6.17
CA PRO A 28 5.73 6.70 -6.98
C PRO A 28 4.48 6.59 -6.09
N ALA A 29 3.41 7.25 -6.49
CA ALA A 29 2.14 7.34 -5.79
C ALA A 29 1.48 5.97 -5.58
N ALA A 30 1.64 5.06 -6.54
CA ALA A 30 1.07 3.72 -6.45
C ALA A 30 1.80 2.82 -5.42
N ALA A 31 3.01 3.20 -4.96
CA ALA A 31 3.82 2.35 -4.09
C ALA A 31 3.07 2.03 -2.78
N GLY A 32 2.78 0.74 -2.55
CA GLY A 32 2.10 0.27 -1.34
C GLY A 32 0.57 0.25 -1.46
N ASN A 33 0.01 0.99 -2.42
CA ASN A 33 -1.42 0.94 -2.77
C ASN A 33 -1.71 0.04 -3.98
N ASP A 34 -0.67 -0.36 -4.71
CA ASP A 34 -0.70 -1.22 -5.89
C ASP A 34 -0.89 -2.70 -5.57
N VAL A 35 -0.42 -3.17 -4.41
CA VAL A 35 -0.86 -4.42 -3.81
C VAL A 35 -2.02 -4.12 -2.87
N SER A 36 -3.16 -4.77 -3.10
CA SER A 36 -4.29 -4.68 -2.15
C SER A 36 -5.12 -5.93 -2.27
N TYR A 37 -5.91 -6.16 -1.22
CA TYR A 37 -6.77 -7.33 -1.09
C TYR A 37 -7.57 -7.60 -2.38
N LEU A 38 -7.36 -8.78 -2.96
CA LEU A 38 -8.15 -9.33 -4.06
C LEU A 38 -9.14 -10.34 -3.48
N PRO A 39 -10.44 -9.99 -3.38
CA PRO A 39 -11.43 -10.92 -2.88
C PRO A 39 -11.51 -12.18 -3.74
N LYS A 40 -11.63 -13.33 -3.09
CA LYS A 40 -11.80 -14.64 -3.73
C LYS A 40 -12.99 -15.36 -3.10
N PRO A 41 -13.79 -16.14 -3.86
CA PRO A 41 -14.85 -16.97 -3.28
C PRO A 41 -14.29 -17.94 -2.24
N MET A 42 -15.07 -18.24 -1.20
CA MET A 42 -14.70 -19.32 -0.27
C MET A 42 -14.98 -20.68 -0.90
N GLU A 43 -14.34 -21.74 -0.42
CA GLU A 43 -14.71 -23.12 -0.76
C GLU A 43 -16.14 -23.45 -0.32
N SER A 44 -16.66 -22.80 0.72
CA SER A 44 -18.06 -22.99 1.12
C SER A 44 -19.06 -22.29 0.18
N ASP A 45 -18.63 -21.39 -0.70
CA ASP A 45 -19.53 -20.70 -1.62
C ASP A 45 -20.07 -21.67 -2.70
N SER A 46 -21.36 -21.57 -3.02
CA SER A 46 -21.96 -22.33 -4.13
C SER A 46 -21.36 -21.96 -5.49
N VAL A 47 -20.99 -20.70 -5.66
CA VAL A 47 -20.38 -20.16 -6.88
C VAL A 47 -18.88 -20.03 -6.69
N LYS A 48 -18.12 -20.87 -7.39
CA LYS A 48 -16.65 -20.94 -7.34
C LYS A 48 -15.93 -19.89 -8.17
N VAL A 49 -16.65 -19.16 -9.01
CA VAL A 49 -16.08 -18.14 -9.90
C VAL A 49 -16.89 -16.86 -9.75
N LYS A 50 -16.25 -15.78 -9.32
CA LYS A 50 -16.93 -14.48 -9.11
C LYS A 50 -16.13 -13.34 -9.71
N ASN A 51 -16.85 -12.31 -10.11
CA ASN A 51 -16.29 -11.03 -10.50
C ASN A 51 -16.51 -10.02 -9.38
N TYR A 52 -15.59 -9.08 -9.27
CA TYR A 52 -15.58 -8.06 -8.24
C TYR A 52 -15.31 -6.72 -8.88
N ILE A 53 -16.14 -5.74 -8.54
CA ILE A 53 -15.88 -4.33 -8.82
C ILE A 53 -15.70 -3.61 -7.48
N ILE A 54 -14.65 -2.79 -7.39
CA ILE A 54 -14.24 -2.13 -6.16
C ILE A 54 -13.91 -0.68 -6.48
N ALA A 55 -14.52 0.25 -5.76
CA ALA A 55 -14.12 1.65 -5.73
C ALA A 55 -13.45 1.95 -4.39
N SER A 56 -12.37 2.72 -4.40
CA SER A 56 -11.63 3.05 -3.19
C SER A 56 -11.19 4.51 -3.15
N ILE A 57 -11.04 5.02 -1.94
CA ILE A 57 -10.26 6.23 -1.66
C ILE A 57 -9.06 5.82 -0.82
N GLY A 58 -7.88 6.32 -1.16
CA GLY A 58 -6.66 5.98 -0.44
C GLY A 58 -5.61 7.06 -0.56
N GLY A 59 -4.65 7.01 0.35
CA GLY A 59 -3.57 7.96 0.44
C GLY A 59 -2.21 7.28 0.49
N LEU A 60 -1.18 8.02 0.09
CA LEU A 60 0.21 7.72 0.35
C LEU A 60 0.80 8.88 1.17
N LEU A 61 1.21 8.60 2.40
CA LEU A 61 2.01 9.50 3.21
C LEU A 61 3.48 9.29 2.87
N LEU A 62 4.12 10.34 2.35
CA LEU A 62 5.53 10.27 1.97
C LEU A 62 6.43 10.27 3.22
N PRO A 63 7.61 9.62 3.16
CA PRO A 63 8.56 9.61 4.26
C PRO A 63 8.93 11.01 4.75
N TYR A 64 9.29 11.11 6.04
CA TYR A 64 9.73 12.35 6.68
C TYR A 64 8.72 13.50 6.51
N SER A 65 7.44 13.15 6.44
CA SER A 65 6.33 14.10 6.21
C SER A 65 6.53 14.96 4.96
N SER A 66 7.18 14.45 3.92
CA SER A 66 7.51 15.22 2.70
C SER A 66 6.25 15.72 1.99
N GLY A 67 5.11 15.07 2.19
CA GLY A 67 3.79 15.43 1.70
C GLY A 67 2.91 14.19 1.62
N ASP A 68 1.70 14.33 1.09
CA ASP A 68 0.80 13.22 0.82
C ASP A 68 0.35 13.19 -0.63
N VAL A 69 -0.12 12.02 -1.05
CA VAL A 69 -0.77 11.81 -2.35
C VAL A 69 -2.11 11.17 -2.11
N ASN A 70 -3.20 11.89 -2.38
CA ASN A 70 -4.56 11.40 -2.24
C ASN A 70 -5.06 10.88 -3.59
N MET A 71 -5.66 9.70 -3.60
CA MET A 71 -6.04 8.98 -4.82
C MET A 71 -7.41 8.29 -4.67
N GLY A 72 -8.17 8.32 -5.76
CA GLY A 72 -9.29 7.42 -6.00
C GLY A 72 -8.84 6.22 -6.83
N PHE A 73 -9.40 5.04 -6.56
CA PHE A 73 -9.13 3.81 -7.29
C PHE A 73 -10.43 3.17 -7.80
N LEU A 74 -10.34 2.54 -8.97
CA LEU A 74 -11.33 1.62 -9.47
C LEU A 74 -10.64 0.30 -9.83
N ASN A 75 -11.14 -0.82 -9.33
CA ASN A 75 -10.61 -2.14 -9.60
C ASN A 75 -11.70 -3.07 -10.12
N TYR A 76 -11.32 -3.90 -11.09
CA TYR A 76 -12.07 -5.04 -11.54
C TYR A 76 -11.22 -6.29 -11.43
N SER A 77 -11.78 -7.37 -10.89
CA SER A 77 -11.09 -8.65 -10.80
C SER A 77 -12.04 -9.82 -10.96
N ARG A 78 -11.48 -10.94 -11.39
CA ARG A 78 -12.14 -12.23 -11.44
C ARG A 78 -11.34 -13.22 -10.62
N ALA A 79 -12.05 -14.01 -9.83
CA ALA A 79 -11.45 -15.03 -8.98
C ALA A 79 -12.10 -16.39 -9.18
N HIS A 80 -11.30 -17.43 -8.99
CA HIS A 80 -11.62 -18.83 -9.14
C HIS A 80 -11.17 -19.57 -7.88
N THR A 81 -12.05 -20.37 -7.30
CA THR A 81 -11.74 -21.21 -6.14
C THR A 81 -11.97 -22.66 -6.54
N LEU A 82 -10.87 -23.38 -6.73
CA LEU A 82 -10.82 -24.81 -6.98
C LEU A 82 -10.47 -25.52 -5.67
N LYS A 83 -10.56 -26.84 -5.63
CA LYS A 83 -10.18 -27.62 -4.44
C LYS A 83 -8.74 -27.28 -4.01
N ASN A 84 -8.60 -26.73 -2.81
CA ASN A 84 -7.36 -26.30 -2.17
C ASN A 84 -6.53 -25.21 -2.90
N ILE A 85 -7.00 -24.69 -4.04
CA ILE A 85 -6.30 -23.69 -4.84
C ILE A 85 -7.25 -22.54 -5.18
N ASN A 86 -6.83 -21.31 -4.92
CA ASN A 86 -7.55 -20.13 -5.37
C ASN A 86 -6.67 -19.28 -6.29
N ILE A 87 -7.29 -18.65 -7.27
CA ILE A 87 -6.63 -17.81 -8.28
C ILE A 87 -7.47 -16.56 -8.45
N ALA A 88 -6.84 -15.39 -8.46
CA ALA A 88 -7.47 -14.13 -8.84
C ALA A 88 -6.58 -13.35 -9.79
N TYR A 89 -7.21 -12.62 -10.70
CA TYR A 89 -6.54 -11.70 -11.59
C TYR A 89 -7.46 -10.51 -11.88
N GLY A 90 -6.87 -9.36 -12.16
CA GLY A 90 -7.64 -8.16 -12.40
C GLY A 90 -6.80 -6.99 -12.85
N ALA A 91 -7.49 -5.89 -13.09
CA ALA A 91 -6.91 -4.60 -13.44
C ALA A 91 -7.43 -3.51 -12.50
N PHE A 92 -6.66 -2.45 -12.35
CA PHE A 92 -7.06 -1.28 -11.61
C PHE A 92 -6.63 0.00 -12.32
N GLY A 93 -7.37 1.07 -12.08
CA GLY A 93 -7.01 2.43 -12.42
C GLY A 93 -6.99 3.30 -11.17
N PHE A 94 -6.23 4.38 -11.20
CA PHE A 94 -6.21 5.38 -10.15
C PHE A 94 -6.00 6.79 -10.70
N ALA A 95 -6.51 7.78 -9.97
CA ALA A 95 -6.29 9.19 -10.25
C ALA A 95 -6.33 9.98 -8.93
N GLY A 96 -5.60 11.08 -8.86
CA GLY A 96 -5.42 11.83 -7.63
C GLY A 96 -4.54 13.06 -7.79
N ALA A 97 -4.15 13.62 -6.64
CA ALA A 97 -3.24 14.75 -6.58
C ALA A 97 -2.36 14.70 -5.32
N THR A 98 -1.19 15.32 -5.41
CA THR A 98 -0.34 15.62 -4.25
C THR A 98 -0.94 16.74 -3.42
N ASN A 99 -0.81 16.66 -2.09
CA ASN A 99 -1.17 17.73 -1.18
C ASN A 99 -0.08 17.91 -0.14
N TYR A 100 0.13 19.15 0.30
CA TYR A 100 0.90 19.40 1.51
C TYR A 100 0.06 19.23 2.78
N ASP A 101 0.69 18.70 3.83
CA ASP A 101 0.14 18.81 5.17
C ASP A 101 0.08 20.28 5.61
N ARG A 102 -0.85 20.60 6.51
CA ARG A 102 -1.17 21.97 6.95
C ARG A 102 0.01 22.71 7.60
N ASP A 103 1.05 21.96 8.02
CA ASP A 103 2.27 22.48 8.64
C ASP A 103 3.40 22.78 7.65
N TYR A 104 3.08 23.00 6.37
CA TYR A 104 4.03 23.37 5.30
C TYR A 104 5.02 24.48 5.70
N SER A 105 4.58 25.47 6.49
CA SER A 105 5.40 26.61 6.94
C SER A 105 6.50 26.26 7.93
N ASN A 106 6.47 25.08 8.55
CA ASN A 106 7.43 24.65 9.58
C ASN A 106 8.52 23.71 9.06
N LYS A 107 8.56 23.44 7.75
CA LYS A 107 9.56 22.57 7.14
C LYS A 107 10.86 23.34 6.87
N GLU A 108 11.99 22.69 7.16
CA GLU A 108 13.33 23.25 6.95
C GLU A 108 13.68 23.41 5.47
N ASN A 109 13.15 22.53 4.60
CA ASN A 109 13.32 22.56 3.13
C ASN A 109 11.98 22.37 2.39
N PRO A 110 11.09 23.38 2.36
CA PRO A 110 9.80 23.25 1.70
C PRO A 110 9.98 23.29 0.17
N ILE A 111 9.26 22.42 -0.55
CA ILE A 111 9.28 22.37 -2.03
C ILE A 111 7.90 22.79 -2.55
N PRO A 112 7.54 24.09 -2.50
CA PRO A 112 6.18 24.58 -2.80
C PRO A 112 5.59 24.01 -4.10
N GLU A 113 6.46 23.79 -5.09
CA GLU A 113 6.07 23.18 -6.35
C GLU A 113 5.35 21.85 -6.20
N PHE A 114 5.58 21.05 -5.15
CA PHE A 114 5.01 19.72 -4.92
C PHE A 114 3.48 19.72 -4.91
N ASP A 115 2.83 20.76 -4.42
CA ASP A 115 1.38 20.80 -4.20
C ASP A 115 0.56 20.74 -5.49
N GLY A 116 -0.62 20.13 -5.44
CA GLY A 116 -1.60 20.15 -6.53
C GLY A 116 -1.16 19.45 -7.83
N LYS A 117 -0.16 18.57 -7.78
CA LYS A 117 0.27 17.81 -8.97
C LYS A 117 -0.64 16.64 -9.20
N SER A 118 -1.24 16.61 -10.38
CA SER A 118 -2.01 15.46 -10.85
C SER A 118 -1.17 14.19 -10.88
N VAL A 119 -1.80 13.09 -10.49
CA VAL A 119 -1.30 11.74 -10.64
C VAL A 119 -2.42 10.85 -11.18
N TYR A 120 -2.11 9.99 -12.12
CA TYR A 120 -3.04 8.98 -12.60
C TYR A 120 -2.30 7.80 -13.18
N GLY A 121 -2.98 6.67 -13.31
CA GLY A 121 -2.35 5.46 -13.78
C GLY A 121 -3.24 4.25 -13.66
N GLY A 122 -2.63 3.08 -13.79
CA GLY A 122 -3.32 1.82 -13.68
C GLY A 122 -2.37 0.65 -13.69
N GLY A 123 -2.92 -0.55 -13.65
CA GLY A 123 -2.10 -1.74 -13.54
C GLY A 123 -2.89 -3.03 -13.52
N PHE A 124 -2.15 -4.12 -13.39
CA PHE A 124 -2.67 -5.48 -13.30
C PHE A 124 -2.27 -6.09 -11.96
N ARG A 125 -3.10 -7.01 -11.47
CA ARG A 125 -2.84 -7.77 -10.26
C ARG A 125 -3.14 -9.24 -10.47
N THR A 126 -2.37 -10.10 -9.83
CA THR A 126 -2.60 -11.53 -9.79
C THR A 126 -2.38 -12.07 -8.38
N SER A 127 -3.10 -13.13 -8.05
CA SER A 127 -2.96 -13.88 -6.80
C SER A 127 -3.18 -15.35 -7.13
N ILE A 128 -2.29 -16.22 -6.68
CA ILE A 128 -2.50 -17.67 -6.67
C ILE A 128 -2.13 -18.18 -5.29
N GLY A 129 -3.00 -18.99 -4.67
CA GLY A 129 -2.75 -19.46 -3.32
C GLY A 129 -3.29 -20.83 -3.04
N TYR A 130 -2.67 -21.47 -2.06
CA TYR A 130 -3.12 -22.69 -1.44
C TYR A 130 -3.96 -22.36 -0.21
N TYR A 131 -5.03 -23.12 0.01
CA TYR A 131 -5.89 -22.94 1.15
C TYR A 131 -6.42 -24.27 1.70
N ASP A 132 -6.81 -24.25 2.97
CA ASP A 132 -7.44 -25.36 3.67
C ASP A 132 -8.62 -24.85 4.51
N ASN A 133 -9.52 -25.75 4.91
CA ASN A 133 -10.73 -25.39 5.65
C ASN A 133 -10.76 -26.06 7.03
N ALA A 134 -11.17 -25.31 8.04
CA ALA A 134 -11.51 -25.84 9.35
C ALA A 134 -12.88 -25.31 9.78
N GLY A 135 -13.92 -26.12 9.55
CA GLY A 135 -15.29 -25.78 9.91
C GLY A 135 -15.81 -24.59 9.13
N ASN A 136 -16.09 -23.48 9.82
CA ASN A 136 -16.61 -22.25 9.21
C ASN A 136 -15.53 -21.23 8.80
N ALA A 137 -14.26 -21.60 8.97
CA ALA A 137 -13.10 -20.82 8.59
C ALA A 137 -12.32 -21.50 7.46
N GLU A 138 -11.85 -20.69 6.52
CA GLU A 138 -10.91 -21.04 5.48
C GLU A 138 -9.60 -20.32 5.76
N PHE A 139 -8.51 -21.07 5.77
CA PHE A 139 -7.15 -20.60 5.94
C PHE A 139 -6.46 -20.62 4.59
N ARG A 140 -6.26 -19.45 4.01
CA ARG A 140 -5.45 -19.26 2.80
C ARG A 140 -4.01 -19.12 3.25
N ILE A 141 -3.41 -20.28 3.51
CA ILE A 141 -2.12 -20.45 4.17
C ILE A 141 -1.05 -19.61 3.49
N LEU A 142 -0.94 -19.73 2.16
CA LEU A 142 0.02 -18.98 1.37
C LEU A 142 -0.56 -18.65 0.00
N SER A 143 -0.58 -17.37 -0.32
CA SER A 143 -0.82 -16.84 -1.66
C SER A 143 0.42 -16.13 -2.16
N TRP A 144 0.80 -16.38 -3.41
CA TRP A 144 1.75 -15.55 -4.13
C TRP A 144 0.97 -14.47 -4.87
N GLU A 145 1.30 -13.21 -4.58
CA GLU A 145 0.60 -12.05 -5.11
C GLU A 145 1.54 -11.12 -5.86
N ASN A 146 1.04 -10.56 -6.95
CA ASN A 146 1.79 -9.68 -7.83
C ASN A 146 0.94 -8.47 -8.24
N ALA A 147 1.59 -7.33 -8.37
CA ALA A 147 1.04 -6.11 -8.94
C ALA A 147 2.04 -5.51 -9.93
N LEU A 148 1.56 -5.14 -11.11
CA LEU A 148 2.30 -4.34 -12.09
C LEU A 148 1.55 -3.02 -12.25
N SER A 149 2.15 -1.90 -11.86
CA SER A 149 1.54 -0.58 -11.90
C SER A 149 2.31 0.38 -12.79
N PHE A 150 1.57 1.26 -13.45
CA PHE A 150 2.06 2.33 -14.32
C PHE A 150 1.51 3.66 -13.81
N GLU A 151 2.39 4.62 -13.62
CA GLU A 151 2.08 5.97 -13.14
C GLU A 151 2.39 7.01 -14.21
N ASN A 152 1.52 8.00 -14.31
CA ASN A 152 1.67 9.17 -15.16
C ASN A 152 1.13 10.43 -14.44
N GLY A 153 1.28 11.59 -15.08
CA GLY A 153 0.84 12.88 -14.56
C GLY A 153 1.98 13.80 -14.13
N ASN A 154 1.62 14.99 -13.66
CA ASN A 154 2.57 16.03 -13.30
C ASN A 154 3.46 15.63 -12.12
N TYR A 155 2.97 14.75 -11.24
CA TYR A 155 3.75 14.23 -10.13
C TYR A 155 4.93 13.36 -10.61
N ALA A 156 4.71 12.48 -11.58
CA ALA A 156 5.77 11.65 -12.16
C ALA A 156 6.87 12.51 -12.80
N SER A 157 6.49 13.54 -13.56
CA SER A 157 7.42 14.50 -14.16
C SER A 157 8.19 15.30 -13.11
N PHE A 158 7.51 15.72 -12.04
CA PHE A 158 8.14 16.40 -10.92
C PHE A 158 9.19 15.54 -10.23
N ARG A 159 8.90 14.27 -9.94
CA ARG A 159 9.87 13.36 -9.32
C ARG A 159 11.14 13.22 -10.17
N LYS A 160 10.96 13.05 -11.49
CA LYS A 160 12.08 13.01 -12.43
C LYS A 160 12.90 14.30 -12.42
N ARG A 161 12.26 15.47 -12.38
CA ARG A 161 12.95 16.76 -12.29
C ARG A 161 13.72 16.90 -10.97
N MET A 162 13.07 16.61 -9.84
CA MET A 162 13.66 16.70 -8.50
C MET A 162 14.89 15.81 -8.37
N ARG A 163 14.87 14.63 -8.99
CA ARG A 163 16.05 13.76 -9.07
C ARG A 163 17.22 14.40 -9.81
N ASN A 164 16.95 15.15 -10.89
CA ASN A 164 18.00 15.75 -11.73
C ASN A 164 18.67 16.98 -11.09
N LEU A 165 18.08 17.55 -10.03
CA LEU A 165 18.69 18.66 -9.29
C LEU A 165 19.96 18.23 -8.54
N ASN A 166 20.16 16.92 -8.30
CA ASN A 166 21.28 16.37 -7.55
C ASN A 166 21.48 17.02 -6.16
N ASP A 167 20.39 17.49 -5.55
CA ASP A 167 20.40 18.08 -4.20
C ASP A 167 20.53 16.95 -3.14
N PRO A 168 21.52 17.00 -2.22
CA PRO A 168 21.66 16.02 -1.14
C PRO A 168 20.42 15.91 -0.23
N ASN A 169 19.60 16.96 -0.15
CA ASN A 169 18.39 17.01 0.67
C ASN A 169 17.14 16.49 -0.06
N ILE A 170 17.27 15.98 -1.29
CA ILE A 170 16.15 15.46 -2.08
C ILE A 170 16.41 14.02 -2.50
N ILE A 171 15.53 13.13 -2.08
CA ILE A 171 15.50 11.74 -2.50
C ILE A 171 14.25 11.52 -3.36
N SER A 172 14.45 11.28 -4.65
CA SER A 172 13.35 11.09 -5.58
C SER A 172 13.58 9.91 -6.52
N SER A 173 12.53 9.13 -6.76
CA SER A 173 12.55 8.04 -7.73
C SER A 173 12.17 8.53 -9.12
N THR A 174 12.84 8.05 -10.16
CA THR A 174 12.45 8.27 -11.57
C THR A 174 11.48 7.22 -12.10
N LYS A 175 11.21 6.16 -11.33
CA LYS A 175 10.37 5.05 -11.80
C LYS A 175 8.92 5.48 -11.94
N THR A 176 8.34 5.12 -13.07
CA THR A 176 6.90 5.23 -13.35
C THR A 176 6.24 3.87 -13.49
N THR A 177 7.04 2.79 -13.54
CA THR A 177 6.55 1.42 -13.57
C THR A 177 7.04 0.70 -12.34
N LEU A 178 6.11 0.11 -11.58
CA LEU A 178 6.43 -0.71 -10.42
C LEU A 178 5.92 -2.12 -10.63
N PHE A 179 6.77 -3.07 -10.27
CA PHE A 179 6.38 -4.44 -10.08
C PHE A 179 6.56 -4.76 -8.60
N THR A 180 5.50 -5.19 -7.95
CA THR A 180 5.51 -5.58 -6.54
C THR A 180 5.07 -7.03 -6.45
N THR A 181 5.84 -7.84 -5.73
CA THR A 181 5.58 -9.28 -5.59
C THR A 181 5.82 -9.71 -4.15
N GLY A 182 5.07 -10.70 -3.68
CA GLY A 182 5.21 -11.16 -2.30
C GLY A 182 4.27 -12.29 -1.93
N GLY A 183 4.38 -12.72 -0.68
CA GLY A 183 3.51 -13.69 -0.05
C GLY A 183 2.38 -13.01 0.72
N ALA A 184 1.21 -13.63 0.72
CA ALA A 184 0.12 -13.26 1.61
C ALA A 184 -0.45 -14.48 2.33
N THR A 185 -0.93 -14.26 3.54
CA THR A 185 -1.75 -15.23 4.28
C THR A 185 -3.07 -14.58 4.63
N GLU A 186 -4.13 -15.37 4.68
CA GLU A 186 -5.47 -14.88 4.98
C GLU A 186 -6.27 -15.91 5.77
N ILE A 187 -7.03 -15.40 6.73
CA ILE A 187 -8.04 -16.17 7.46
C ILE A 187 -9.38 -15.54 7.12
N ILE A 188 -10.30 -16.32 6.56
CA ILE A 188 -11.65 -15.89 6.21
C ILE A 188 -12.66 -16.82 6.85
N TRP A 189 -13.65 -16.26 7.52
CA TRP A 189 -14.75 -17.03 8.11
C TRP A 189 -16.09 -16.50 7.66
N HIS A 190 -17.06 -17.40 7.59
CA HIS A 190 -18.43 -17.04 7.29
C HIS A 190 -19.32 -17.09 8.54
N GLY A 191 -20.43 -16.36 8.50
CA GLY A 191 -21.43 -16.38 9.56
C GLY A 191 -22.07 -17.75 9.71
N LYS A 192 -22.38 -18.17 10.95
CA LYS A 192 -23.06 -19.45 11.22
C LYS A 192 -24.45 -19.56 10.60
N ARG A 193 -25.17 -18.43 10.51
CA ARG A 193 -26.56 -18.36 10.01
C ARG A 193 -26.67 -17.93 8.54
N ASN A 194 -25.64 -17.26 8.01
CA ASN A 194 -25.61 -16.80 6.63
C ASN A 194 -24.21 -17.01 6.04
N TYR A 195 -24.09 -18.06 5.23
CA TYR A 195 -22.86 -18.44 4.53
C TYR A 195 -22.37 -17.37 3.53
N ASN A 196 -23.24 -16.43 3.13
CA ASN A 196 -22.85 -15.34 2.22
C ASN A 196 -22.19 -14.16 2.94
N ASN A 197 -22.23 -14.11 4.28
CA ASN A 197 -21.57 -13.09 5.07
C ASN A 197 -20.18 -13.56 5.44
N HIS A 198 -19.16 -12.85 4.99
CA HIS A 198 -17.76 -13.23 5.16
C HIS A 198 -16.99 -12.13 5.88
N PHE A 199 -16.00 -12.52 6.66
CA PHE A 199 -15.06 -11.60 7.31
C PHE A 199 -13.67 -12.20 7.15
N ALA A 200 -12.69 -11.37 6.80
CA ALA A 200 -11.33 -11.83 6.59
C ALA A 200 -10.29 -10.85 7.10
N PHE A 201 -9.17 -11.41 7.53
CA PHE A 201 -7.91 -10.69 7.73
C PHE A 201 -6.88 -11.22 6.75
N ARG A 202 -6.22 -10.32 6.01
CA ARG A 202 -5.08 -10.65 5.15
C ARG A 202 -3.84 -9.89 5.60
N LEU A 203 -2.72 -10.59 5.62
CA LEU A 203 -1.39 -10.04 5.78
C LEU A 203 -0.58 -10.30 4.53
N PHE A 204 0.03 -9.27 3.96
CA PHE A 204 0.96 -9.37 2.83
C PHE A 204 2.33 -8.83 3.21
N TYR A 205 3.36 -9.53 2.74
CA TYR A 205 4.74 -9.11 2.81
C TYR A 205 5.44 -9.42 1.49
N GLY A 206 6.15 -8.44 0.95
CA GLY A 206 6.80 -8.55 -0.35
C GLY A 206 7.87 -7.51 -0.59
N ILE A 207 8.25 -7.37 -1.85
CA ILE A 207 9.27 -6.44 -2.32
C ILE A 207 8.80 -5.78 -3.62
N THR A 208 9.36 -4.60 -3.90
CA THR A 208 9.18 -3.90 -5.17
C THR A 208 10.53 -3.77 -5.88
N PRO A 209 10.92 -4.75 -6.71
CA PRO A 209 12.24 -4.77 -7.31
C PRO A 209 12.62 -3.47 -8.04
N GLY A 210 13.81 -2.99 -7.71
CA GLY A 210 14.39 -1.76 -8.26
C GLY A 210 13.78 -0.46 -7.74
N LEU A 211 12.79 -0.47 -6.83
CA LEU A 211 12.36 0.77 -6.16
C LEU A 211 13.51 1.34 -5.32
N ASN A 212 14.15 0.50 -4.51
CA ASN A 212 15.29 0.90 -3.66
C ASN A 212 16.45 1.47 -4.49
N SER A 213 16.81 0.80 -5.60
CA SER A 213 17.89 1.29 -6.47
C SER A 213 17.54 2.61 -7.17
N SER A 214 16.25 2.86 -7.45
CA SER A 214 15.82 4.13 -8.04
C SER A 214 15.89 5.32 -7.09
N LEU A 215 16.04 5.06 -5.79
CA LEU A 215 16.06 6.07 -4.73
C LEU A 215 17.49 6.41 -4.26
N ARG A 216 18.51 5.63 -4.62
CA ARG A 216 19.90 5.84 -4.20
C ARG A 216 20.43 7.21 -4.64
N THR A 217 20.82 8.10 -3.73
CA THR A 217 21.56 9.34 -4.07
C THR A 217 23.07 9.06 -4.14
N GLN A 218 23.88 10.04 -4.58
CA GLN A 218 25.35 9.95 -4.55
C GLN A 218 25.94 9.72 -3.14
N TYR A 219 25.12 9.84 -2.09
CA TYR A 219 25.51 9.73 -0.68
C TYR A 219 25.10 8.39 -0.03
N ASP A 220 24.75 7.38 -0.83
CA ASP A 220 24.54 5.98 -0.45
C ASP A 220 23.70 5.78 0.83
N LEU A 221 22.62 6.56 0.97
CA LEU A 221 21.64 6.34 2.04
C LEU A 221 21.04 4.94 1.87
N ASP A 222 21.14 4.12 2.90
CA ASP A 222 20.69 2.72 2.85
C ASP A 222 19.15 2.65 2.87
N VAL A 223 18.55 2.70 1.69
CA VAL A 223 17.10 2.62 1.52
C VAL A 223 16.65 1.16 1.40
N ASN A 224 16.99 0.32 2.37
CA ASN A 224 16.44 -1.03 2.47
C ASN A 224 14.98 -0.99 2.96
N GLY A 225 14.14 -1.92 2.49
CA GLY A 225 12.74 -1.99 2.91
C GLY A 225 11.85 -2.78 1.94
N GLY A 226 10.88 -3.49 2.51
CA GLY A 226 9.87 -4.28 1.80
C GLY A 226 8.55 -3.54 1.61
N ALA A 227 7.59 -4.24 1.02
CA ALA A 227 6.20 -3.84 0.90
C ALA A 227 5.37 -4.67 1.89
N PHE A 228 4.49 -4.00 2.63
CA PHE A 228 3.61 -4.60 3.62
C PHE A 228 2.18 -4.09 3.41
N ASP A 229 1.18 -4.96 3.56
CA ASP A 229 -0.23 -4.56 3.54
C ASP A 229 -1.05 -5.47 4.46
N PHE A 230 -1.80 -4.85 5.36
CA PHE A 230 -2.80 -5.48 6.19
C PHE A 230 -4.19 -5.08 5.68
N ALA A 231 -5.06 -6.05 5.50
CA ALA A 231 -6.43 -5.82 5.06
C ALA A 231 -7.44 -6.47 6.01
N PHE A 232 -8.47 -5.71 6.37
CA PHE A 232 -9.70 -6.25 6.92
C PHE A 232 -10.80 -6.18 5.85
N TYR A 233 -11.39 -7.32 5.53
CA TYR A 233 -12.48 -7.46 4.58
C TYR A 233 -13.74 -7.91 5.29
N PHE A 234 -14.86 -7.31 4.94
CA PHE A 234 -16.18 -7.77 5.36
C PHE A 234 -17.13 -7.74 4.17
N LYS A 235 -17.95 -8.79 4.06
CA LYS A 235 -18.96 -8.95 3.01
C LYS A 235 -20.29 -9.28 3.65
N LEU A 236 -21.31 -8.57 3.18
CA LEU A 236 -22.70 -8.79 3.52
C LEU A 236 -23.45 -9.10 2.22
N ASN A 237 -23.78 -10.37 2.02
CA ASN A 237 -24.32 -10.91 0.77
C ASN A 237 -23.45 -10.64 -0.47
N LYS A 238 -23.75 -9.59 -1.25
CA LYS A 238 -22.98 -9.24 -2.46
C LYS A 238 -22.16 -7.96 -2.30
N PHE A 239 -22.45 -7.16 -1.28
CA PHE A 239 -21.72 -5.93 -1.01
C PHE A 239 -20.62 -6.22 -0.01
N PHE A 240 -19.48 -5.55 -0.17
CA PHE A 240 -18.36 -5.71 0.73
C PHE A 240 -17.60 -4.41 0.91
N GLY A 241 -16.89 -4.32 2.02
CA GLY A 241 -15.94 -3.26 2.30
C GLY A 241 -14.56 -3.82 2.62
N ILE A 242 -13.53 -3.02 2.35
CA ILE A 242 -12.14 -3.35 2.67
C ILE A 242 -11.48 -2.13 3.31
N ILE A 243 -10.78 -2.36 4.42
CA ILE A 243 -9.89 -1.40 5.05
C ILE A 243 -8.47 -1.93 4.90
N ASN A 244 -7.62 -1.19 4.18
CA ASN A 244 -6.22 -1.50 3.97
C ASN A 244 -5.34 -0.48 4.69
N THR A 245 -4.29 -0.97 5.33
CA THR A 245 -3.15 -0.15 5.78
C THR A 245 -1.87 -0.86 5.39
N GLY A 246 -0.90 -0.12 4.89
CA GLY A 246 0.30 -0.69 4.35
C GLY A 246 1.48 0.25 4.40
N ALA A 247 2.61 -0.24 3.93
CA ALA A 247 3.80 0.55 3.75
C ALA A 247 4.63 0.00 2.60
N ASN A 248 5.11 0.89 1.74
CA ASN A 248 6.15 0.60 0.76
C ASN A 248 6.95 1.88 0.55
N LYS A 249 7.98 2.05 1.38
CA LYS A 249 8.69 3.32 1.62
C LYS A 249 7.83 4.39 2.30
N GLY A 250 6.65 4.71 1.78
CA GLY A 250 5.65 5.56 2.43
C GLY A 250 4.57 4.74 3.12
N GLY A 251 3.83 5.37 4.03
CA GLY A 251 2.66 4.77 4.68
C GLY A 251 1.44 4.89 3.80
N THR A 252 0.63 3.84 3.69
CA THR A 252 -0.58 3.84 2.85
C THR A 252 -1.79 3.48 3.67
N SER A 253 -2.92 4.10 3.35
CA SER A 253 -4.23 3.70 3.89
C SER A 253 -5.26 3.78 2.78
N LYS A 254 -6.23 2.86 2.78
CA LYS A 254 -7.26 2.82 1.76
C LYS A 254 -8.56 2.23 2.30
N LEU A 255 -9.66 2.91 2.01
CA LEU A 255 -11.02 2.47 2.27
C LEU A 255 -11.70 2.12 0.95
N SER A 256 -12.30 0.94 0.89
CA SER A 256 -12.91 0.42 -0.34
C SER A 256 -14.33 -0.07 -0.10
N LEU A 257 -15.17 0.09 -1.12
CA LEU A 257 -16.49 -0.52 -1.23
C LEU A 257 -16.59 -1.27 -2.55
N GLY A 258 -17.27 -2.40 -2.55
CA GLY A 258 -17.37 -3.22 -3.74
C GLY A 258 -18.61 -4.10 -3.79
N TYR A 259 -18.79 -4.69 -4.96
CA TYR A 259 -19.89 -5.59 -5.28
C TYR A 259 -19.37 -6.85 -5.98
N SER A 260 -19.86 -8.01 -5.57
CA SER A 260 -19.50 -9.32 -6.11
C SER A 260 -20.67 -9.94 -6.88
N PHE A 261 -20.41 -10.47 -8.08
CA PHE A 261 -21.43 -11.11 -8.93
C PHE A 261 -20.90 -12.29 -9.75
#